data_AF-A0A1H9VL06-F1
#
_entry.id   AF-A0A1H9VL06-F1
#
_cell.length_a   1.000
_cell.length_b   1.000
_cell.length_c   1.000
_cell.angle_alpha   90.00
_cell.angle_beta   90.00
_cell.angle_gamma   90.00
#
_symmetry.space_group_name_H-M   'P 1'
#
loop_
_entity.id
_entity.type
_entity.pdbx_description
1 polymer ?
#
loop_
_entity_poly.entity_id
_entity_poly.type
_entity_poly.pdbx_seq_one_letter_code
_entity_poly.pdbx_strand_id
1 'polypeptide(L)'
;MDNLSITLTSAKCELLDNILKEFKDESYIKTDRVSKIFRGNDILAADYLGLLSQLQLITLIGEVEGYALPAMIGKQSGVKMFMSEGGFMRRFELKQLQETAGKGVQELQTENLNLSSANRTHKEKIEKMETVIRQYQEQIELFKQAKFNEIFIRIGLFLLGVALTWLIISLM
;
A
#
# COMPACT_ATOMS: atom_id res chain seq x y z
N MET A 1 -21.72 -6.16 -14.27
CA MET A 1 -22.20 -7.29 -13.43
C MET A 1 -22.16 -6.80 -11.98
N ASP A 2 -22.97 -5.79 -11.66
CA ASP A 2 -22.69 -4.89 -10.53
C ASP A 2 -23.80 -4.87 -9.45
N ASN A 3 -24.71 -5.85 -9.47
CA ASN A 3 -25.90 -5.84 -8.60
C ASN A 3 -25.91 -6.89 -7.47
N LEU A 4 -24.75 -7.38 -7.04
CA LEU A 4 -24.65 -8.07 -5.76
C LEU A 4 -23.68 -7.34 -4.83
N SER A 5 -24.17 -6.24 -4.24
CA SER A 5 -23.62 -5.66 -3.01
C SER A 5 -23.96 -6.52 -1.78
N ILE A 6 -24.02 -7.85 -1.94
CA ILE A 6 -24.06 -8.75 -0.81
C ILE A 6 -22.65 -8.73 -0.24
N THR A 7 -22.51 -8.28 1.01
CA THR A 7 -21.32 -8.49 1.82
C THR A 7 -21.17 -10.01 2.01
N LEU A 8 -20.61 -10.66 1.00
CA LEU A 8 -20.28 -12.07 0.99
C LEU A 8 -19.10 -12.23 1.95
N THR A 9 -19.38 -12.78 3.12
CA THR A 9 -18.33 -13.18 4.07
C THR A 9 -17.76 -14.53 3.64
N SER A 10 -16.55 -14.85 4.11
CA SER A 10 -15.92 -16.16 3.85
C SER A 10 -16.87 -17.32 4.17
N ALA A 11 -17.52 -17.31 5.35
CA ALA A 11 -18.48 -18.34 5.75
C ALA A 11 -19.69 -18.45 4.79
N LYS A 12 -20.19 -17.33 4.25
CA LYS A 12 -21.28 -17.36 3.26
C LYS A 12 -20.81 -18.02 1.96
N CYS A 13 -19.64 -17.64 1.46
CA CYS A 13 -19.05 -18.23 0.26
C CYS A 13 -18.82 -19.74 0.41
N GLU A 14 -18.32 -20.17 1.57
CA GLU A 14 -18.09 -21.57 1.87
C GLU A 14 -19.40 -22.37 1.83
N LEU A 15 -20.46 -21.86 2.46
CA LEU A 15 -21.78 -22.52 2.44
C LEU A 15 -22.35 -22.61 1.03
N LEU A 16 -22.25 -21.55 0.23
CA LEU A 16 -22.69 -21.56 -1.18
C LEU A 16 -21.91 -22.61 -1.99
N ASP A 17 -20.58 -22.65 -1.83
CA ASP A 17 -19.74 -23.65 -2.50
C ASP A 17 -20.07 -25.07 -2.04
N ASN A 18 -20.39 -25.27 -0.76
CA ASN A 18 -20.77 -26.58 -0.22
C ASN A 18 -22.09 -27.08 -0.82
N ILE A 19 -23.08 -26.21 -1.02
CA ILE A 19 -24.32 -26.57 -1.72
C ILE A 19 -24.01 -27.01 -3.16
N LEU A 20 -23.16 -26.27 -3.88
CA LEU A 20 -22.81 -26.63 -5.26
C LEU A 20 -22.00 -27.93 -5.34
N LYS A 21 -21.17 -28.23 -4.34
CA LYS A 21 -20.42 -29.49 -4.25
C LYS A 21 -21.32 -30.70 -4.01
N GLU A 22 -22.47 -30.54 -3.36
CA GLU A 22 -23.41 -31.65 -3.14
C GLU A 22 -23.91 -32.26 -4.44
N PHE A 23 -23.97 -31.49 -5.53
CA PHE A 23 -24.37 -32.04 -6.82
C PHE A 23 -23.42 -33.13 -7.34
N LYS A 24 -22.12 -33.08 -7.01
CA LYS A 24 -21.12 -33.98 -7.60
C LYS A 24 -21.31 -34.03 -9.13
N ASP A 25 -21.59 -35.22 -9.68
CA ASP A 25 -21.91 -35.43 -11.10
C ASP A 25 -23.41 -35.41 -11.42
N GLU A 26 -24.27 -35.40 -10.40
CA GLU A 26 -25.73 -35.37 -10.55
C GLU A 26 -26.18 -34.03 -11.15
N SER A 27 -27.24 -34.10 -11.97
CA SER A 27 -27.89 -32.92 -12.54
C SER A 27 -28.97 -32.35 -11.62
N TYR A 28 -29.45 -33.14 -10.67
CA TYR A 28 -30.46 -32.74 -9.70
C TYR A 28 -30.16 -33.38 -8.35
N ILE A 29 -30.46 -32.66 -7.27
CA ILE A 29 -30.39 -33.17 -5.91
C ILE A 29 -31.71 -32.93 -5.19
N LYS A 30 -32.02 -33.79 -4.23
CA LYS A 30 -33.12 -33.59 -3.30
C LYS A 30 -32.73 -32.59 -2.21
N THR A 31 -33.72 -31.88 -1.71
CA THR A 31 -33.50 -30.76 -0.79
C THR A 31 -33.11 -31.19 0.62
N ASP A 32 -33.35 -32.45 1.00
CA ASP A 32 -32.88 -33.06 2.24
C ASP A 32 -31.34 -33.04 2.34
N ARG A 33 -30.63 -33.17 1.22
CA ARG A 33 -29.15 -33.08 1.17
C ARG A 33 -28.67 -31.68 1.52
N VAL A 34 -29.37 -30.66 1.03
CA VAL A 34 -29.04 -29.26 1.35
C VAL A 34 -29.43 -28.92 2.79
N SER A 35 -30.59 -29.36 3.27
CA SER A 35 -31.02 -29.14 4.66
C SER A 35 -30.01 -29.70 5.68
N LYS A 36 -29.32 -30.81 5.37
CA LYS A 36 -28.21 -31.34 6.19
C LYS A 36 -27.04 -30.36 6.35
N ILE A 37 -26.69 -29.60 5.32
CA ILE A 37 -25.62 -28.57 5.39
C ILE A 37 -26.01 -27.50 6.41
N PHE A 38 -27.29 -27.13 6.44
CA PHE A 38 -27.84 -26.10 7.33
C PHE A 38 -28.34 -26.64 8.67
N ARG A 39 -28.06 -27.91 8.99
CA ARG A 39 -28.48 -28.59 10.24
C ARG A 39 -30.00 -28.48 10.49
N GLY A 40 -30.81 -28.54 9.42
CA GLY A 40 -32.27 -28.42 9.50
C GLY A 40 -32.80 -26.98 9.57
N ASN A 41 -31.95 -25.96 9.40
CA ASN A 41 -32.41 -24.58 9.26
C ASN A 41 -32.88 -24.32 7.82
N ASP A 42 -34.12 -24.69 7.55
CA ASP A 42 -34.70 -24.66 6.21
C ASP A 42 -34.92 -23.23 5.69
N ILE A 43 -35.17 -22.27 6.58
CA ILE A 43 -35.29 -20.85 6.22
C ILE A 43 -33.95 -20.33 5.68
N LEU A 44 -32.86 -20.60 6.42
CA LEU A 44 -31.53 -20.18 6.00
C LEU A 44 -31.10 -20.90 4.72
N ALA A 45 -31.43 -22.19 4.57
CA ALA A 45 -31.18 -22.92 3.33
C ALA A 45 -31.93 -22.29 2.14
N ALA A 46 -33.19 -21.90 2.33
CA ALA A 46 -34.00 -21.24 1.31
C ALA A 46 -33.36 -19.93 0.84
N ASP A 47 -32.87 -19.10 1.75
CA ASP A 47 -32.18 -17.85 1.41
C ASP A 47 -30.97 -18.10 0.50
N TYR A 48 -30.14 -19.09 0.81
CA TYR A 48 -28.94 -19.40 0.02
C TYR A 48 -29.30 -20.03 -1.33
N LEU A 49 -30.34 -20.85 -1.39
CA LEU A 49 -30.86 -21.39 -2.64
C LEU A 49 -31.45 -20.28 -3.53
N GLY A 50 -32.16 -19.33 -2.93
CA GLY A 50 -32.65 -18.13 -3.62
C GLY A 50 -31.50 -17.34 -4.26
N LEU A 51 -30.40 -17.13 -3.52
CA LEU A 51 -29.21 -16.47 -4.03
C LEU A 51 -28.57 -17.24 -5.20
N LEU A 52 -28.39 -18.55 -5.07
CA LEU A 52 -27.83 -19.37 -6.16
C LEU A 52 -28.73 -19.40 -7.40
N SER A 53 -30.06 -19.34 -7.20
CA SER A 53 -31.04 -19.26 -8.28
C SER A 53 -30.97 -17.91 -9.00
N GLN A 54 -30.91 -16.80 -8.25
CA GLN A 54 -30.71 -15.46 -8.81
C GLN A 54 -29.40 -15.33 -9.59
N LEU A 55 -28.35 -16.03 -9.15
CA LEU A 55 -27.05 -16.09 -9.82
C LEU A 55 -27.02 -17.07 -11.01
N GLN A 56 -28.15 -17.69 -11.35
CA GLN A 56 -28.27 -18.66 -12.46
C GLN A 56 -27.27 -19.83 -12.33
N LEU A 57 -27.04 -20.27 -11.10
CA LEU A 57 -26.23 -21.47 -10.82
C LEU A 57 -27.12 -22.69 -10.58
N ILE A 58 -28.31 -22.48 -10.03
CA ILE A 58 -29.26 -23.57 -9.81
C ILE A 58 -30.64 -23.21 -10.34
N THR A 59 -31.49 -24.22 -10.46
CA THR A 59 -32.91 -24.08 -10.75
C THR A 59 -33.70 -24.74 -9.63
N LEU A 60 -34.64 -24.03 -9.05
CA LEU A 60 -35.51 -24.54 -7.99
C LEU A 60 -36.73 -25.23 -8.64
N ILE A 61 -37.05 -26.45 -8.21
CA ILE A 61 -38.08 -27.30 -8.84
C ILE A 61 -39.08 -27.74 -7.78
N GLY A 62 -40.37 -27.52 -8.05
CA GLY A 62 -41.45 -27.87 -7.13
C GLY A 62 -41.49 -26.94 -5.92
N GLU A 63 -41.38 -25.63 -6.15
CA GLU A 63 -41.70 -24.62 -5.14
C GLU A 63 -43.21 -24.61 -4.90
N VAL A 64 -43.62 -24.69 -3.63
CA VAL A 64 -45.03 -24.71 -3.22
C VAL A 64 -45.21 -23.64 -2.15
N GLU A 65 -46.25 -22.81 -2.28
CA GLU A 65 -46.59 -21.82 -1.27
C GLU A 65 -46.78 -22.48 0.11
N GLY A 66 -46.11 -21.95 1.13
CA GLY A 66 -46.17 -22.45 2.50
C GLY A 66 -45.04 -23.41 2.90
N TYR A 67 -44.20 -23.85 1.96
CA TYR A 67 -42.99 -24.64 2.26
C TYR A 67 -41.74 -23.81 1.96
N ALA A 68 -40.80 -23.78 2.90
CA ALA A 68 -39.58 -22.98 2.76
C ALA A 68 -38.65 -23.49 1.65
N LEU A 69 -38.68 -24.79 1.37
CA LEU A 69 -37.73 -25.46 0.50
C LEU A 69 -38.43 -26.11 -0.71
N PRO A 70 -37.82 -26.06 -1.92
CA PRO A 70 -38.36 -26.73 -3.09
C PRO A 70 -38.30 -28.26 -2.94
N ALA A 71 -39.02 -29.00 -3.78
CA ALA A 71 -38.93 -30.45 -3.82
C ALA A 71 -37.55 -30.94 -4.30
N MET A 72 -36.99 -30.28 -5.31
CA MET A 72 -35.71 -30.63 -5.92
C MET A 72 -34.95 -29.38 -6.38
N ILE A 73 -33.65 -29.55 -6.56
CA ILE A 73 -32.75 -28.50 -7.03
C ILE A 73 -31.99 -29.03 -8.24
N GLY A 74 -32.05 -28.32 -9.36
CA GLY A 74 -31.33 -28.63 -10.59
C GLY A 74 -30.03 -27.83 -10.72
N LYS A 75 -29.00 -28.47 -11.25
CA LYS A 75 -27.71 -27.87 -11.58
C LYS A 75 -27.79 -27.19 -12.94
N GLN A 76 -27.41 -25.92 -13.05
CA GLN A 76 -27.26 -25.27 -14.35
C GLN A 76 -25.91 -25.60 -14.99
N SER A 77 -25.83 -25.47 -16.32
CA SER A 77 -24.63 -25.81 -17.11
C SER A 77 -23.38 -25.03 -16.68
N GLY A 78 -23.55 -23.80 -16.21
CA GLY A 78 -22.46 -22.92 -15.75
C GLY A 78 -21.77 -23.35 -14.45
N VAL A 79 -22.41 -24.21 -13.64
CA VAL A 79 -21.89 -24.58 -12.31
C VAL A 79 -20.56 -25.31 -12.40
N LYS A 80 -20.41 -26.23 -13.36
CA LYS A 80 -19.18 -27.02 -13.47
C LYS A 80 -17.97 -26.13 -13.75
N MET A 81 -18.14 -25.17 -14.66
CA MET A 81 -17.11 -24.19 -14.98
C MET A 81 -16.84 -23.27 -13.78
N PHE A 82 -17.88 -22.74 -13.17
CA PHE A 82 -17.78 -21.88 -11.98
C PHE A 82 -17.01 -22.55 -10.83
N MET A 83 -17.31 -23.82 -10.54
CA MET A 83 -16.62 -24.58 -9.50
C MET A 83 -15.18 -24.92 -9.88
N SER A 84 -14.90 -25.16 -11.17
CA SER A 84 -13.52 -25.38 -11.65
C SER A 84 -12.64 -24.14 -11.55
N GLU A 85 -13.24 -22.95 -11.59
CA GLU A 85 -12.56 -21.66 -11.34
C GLU A 85 -12.35 -21.38 -9.84
N GLY A 86 -12.75 -22.29 -8.95
CA GLY A 86 -12.60 -22.16 -7.50
C GLY A 86 -13.81 -21.54 -6.77
N GLY A 87 -14.94 -21.38 -7.46
CA GLY A 87 -16.22 -21.04 -6.83
C GLY A 87 -16.29 -19.63 -6.22
N PHE A 88 -17.15 -19.49 -5.22
CA PHE A 88 -17.35 -18.23 -4.49
C PHE A 88 -16.14 -17.88 -3.63
N MET A 89 -15.49 -18.86 -3.01
CA MET A 89 -14.34 -18.60 -2.14
C MET A 89 -13.18 -17.97 -2.92
N ARG A 90 -12.87 -18.49 -4.11
CA ARG A 90 -11.78 -17.94 -4.93
C ARG A 90 -12.04 -16.49 -5.33
N ARG A 91 -13.29 -16.16 -5.69
CA ARG A 91 -13.67 -14.79 -6.05
C ARG A 91 -13.57 -13.84 -4.85
N PHE A 92 -13.89 -14.33 -3.65
CA PHE A 92 -13.73 -13.57 -2.42
C PHE A 92 -12.26 -13.29 -2.10
N GLU A 93 -11.38 -14.29 -2.20
CA GLU A 93 -9.93 -14.11 -2.01
C GLU A 93 -9.34 -13.10 -3.01
N LEU A 94 -9.70 -13.21 -4.29
CA LEU A 94 -9.23 -12.30 -5.33
C LEU A 94 -9.66 -10.86 -5.04
N LYS A 95 -10.88 -10.65 -4.55
CA LYS A 95 -11.35 -9.33 -4.16
C LYS A 95 -10.58 -8.77 -2.96
N GLN A 96 -10.33 -9.59 -1.94
CA GLN A 96 -9.49 -9.16 -0.80
C GLN A 96 -8.07 -8.80 -1.24
N LEU A 97 -7.47 -9.61 -2.11
CA LEU A 97 -6.13 -9.35 -2.63
C LEU A 97 -6.09 -8.04 -3.43
N GLN A 98 -7.11 -7.75 -4.23
CA GLN A 98 -7.22 -6.47 -4.95
C GLN A 98 -7.37 -5.29 -4.01
N GLU A 99 -8.18 -5.40 -2.96
CA GLU A 99 -8.35 -4.34 -1.95
C GLU A 99 -7.04 -4.09 -1.18
N THR A 100 -6.33 -5.16 -0.77
CA THR A 100 -5.04 -5.04 -0.09
C THR A 100 -3.95 -4.49 -1.02
N ALA A 101 -3.90 -4.94 -2.27
CA ALA A 101 -2.97 -4.40 -3.25
C ALA A 101 -3.23 -2.92 -3.54
N GLY A 102 -4.50 -2.51 -3.65
CA GLY A 102 -4.90 -1.12 -3.82
C GLY A 102 -4.46 -0.23 -2.66
N LYS A 103 -4.62 -0.70 -1.41
CA LYS A 103 -4.11 -0.01 -0.22
C LYS A 103 -2.59 0.11 -0.23
N GLY A 104 -1.88 -0.97 -0.56
CA GLY A 104 -0.42 -0.97 -0.66
C GLY A 104 0.11 0.04 -1.69
N VAL A 105 -0.56 0.18 -2.84
CA VAL A 105 -0.18 1.19 -3.85
C VAL A 105 -0.36 2.62 -3.31
N GLN A 106 -1.44 2.89 -2.58
CA GLN A 106 -1.67 4.21 -1.97
C GLN A 106 -0.64 4.53 -0.88
N GLU A 107 -0.30 3.56 -0.05
CA GLU A 107 0.75 3.69 0.97
C GLU A 107 2.10 4.01 0.34
N LEU A 108 2.50 3.26 -0.70
CA LEU A 108 3.75 3.49 -1.42
C LEU A 108 3.80 4.87 -2.10
N GLN A 109 2.69 5.34 -2.68
CA GLN A 109 2.61 6.69 -3.24
C GLN A 109 2.79 7.77 -2.15
N THR A 110 2.16 7.57 -1.00
CA THR A 110 2.26 8.50 0.14
C THR A 110 3.70 8.54 0.68
N GLU A 111 4.33 7.38 0.82
CA GLU A 111 5.73 7.28 1.25
C GLU A 111 6.68 7.97 0.26
N ASN A 112 6.47 7.78 -1.04
CA ASN A 112 7.31 8.42 -2.06
C ASN A 112 7.16 9.96 -2.07
N LEU A 113 5.95 10.47 -1.85
CA LEU A 113 5.71 11.90 -1.67
C LEU A 113 6.44 12.45 -0.43
N ASN A 114 6.41 11.71 0.68
CA ASN A 114 7.11 12.07 1.92
C ASN A 114 8.63 12.03 1.77
N LEU A 115 9.18 11.03 1.08
CA LEU A 115 10.60 10.96 0.79
C LEU A 115 11.04 12.09 -0.14
N SER A 116 10.23 12.43 -1.13
CA SER A 116 10.50 13.56 -2.04
C SER A 116 10.52 14.89 -1.29
N SER A 117 9.59 15.12 -0.36
CA SER A 117 9.58 16.33 0.46
C SER A 117 10.77 16.38 1.43
N ALA A 118 11.09 15.27 2.11
CA ALA A 118 12.26 15.17 2.97
C ALA A 118 13.56 15.45 2.19
N ASN A 119 13.70 14.88 0.98
CA ASN A 119 14.85 15.14 0.11
C ASN A 119 14.98 16.62 -0.28
N ARG A 120 13.87 17.33 -0.52
CA ARG A 120 13.91 18.79 -0.75
C ARG A 120 14.43 19.53 0.48
N THR A 121 13.91 19.21 1.67
CA THR A 121 14.39 19.82 2.92
C THR A 121 15.86 19.54 3.18
N HIS A 122 16.33 18.32 2.88
CA HIS A 122 17.75 17.98 2.99
C HIS A 122 18.60 18.78 2.00
N LYS A 123 18.17 18.94 0.75
CA LYS A 123 18.85 19.78 -0.24
C LYS A 123 18.96 21.23 0.20
N GLU A 124 17.87 21.82 0.70
CA GLU A 124 17.88 23.20 1.22
C GLU A 124 18.84 23.36 2.41
N LYS A 125 18.92 22.36 3.30
CA LYS A 125 19.87 22.38 4.42
C LYS A 125 21.31 22.29 3.93
N ILE A 126 21.59 21.45 2.93
CA ILE A 126 22.92 21.31 2.34
C ILE A 126 23.34 22.64 1.71
N GLU A 127 22.47 23.28 0.93
CA GLU A 127 22.76 24.58 0.31
C GLU A 127 23.03 25.68 1.35
N LYS A 128 22.25 25.72 2.44
CA LYS A 128 22.52 26.61 3.58
C LYS A 128 23.86 26.32 4.26
N MET A 129 24.23 25.05 4.42
CA MET A 129 25.53 24.70 5.00
C MET A 129 26.68 25.07 4.07
N GLU A 130 26.54 24.86 2.75
CA GLU A 130 27.54 25.23 1.75
C GLU A 130 27.78 26.74 1.72
N THR A 131 26.71 27.55 1.75
CA THR A 131 26.83 29.02 1.81
C THR A 131 27.53 29.49 3.09
N VAL A 132 27.21 28.91 4.24
CA VAL A 132 27.89 29.21 5.51
C VAL A 132 29.37 28.81 5.47
N ILE A 133 29.70 27.63 4.92
CA ILE A 133 31.09 27.19 4.75
C ILE A 133 31.87 28.17 3.88
N ARG A 134 31.27 28.62 2.77
CA ARG A 134 31.89 29.59 1.86
C ARG A 134 32.17 30.92 2.55
N GLN A 135 31.22 31.43 3.33
CA GLN A 135 31.40 32.65 4.13
C GLN A 135 32.55 32.50 5.14
N TYR A 136 32.66 31.35 5.80
CA TYR A 136 33.78 31.10 6.71
C TYR A 136 35.12 31.01 5.99
N GLN A 137 35.17 30.41 4.79
CA GLN A 137 36.39 30.38 3.98
C GLN A 137 36.84 31.78 3.58
N GLU A 138 35.91 32.62 3.12
CA GLU A 138 36.18 34.03 2.78
C GLU A 138 36.68 34.81 4.00
N GLN A 139 36.07 34.63 5.18
CA GLN A 139 36.55 35.26 6.42
C GLN A 139 37.95 34.78 6.82
N ILE A 140 38.26 33.50 6.67
CA ILE A 140 39.60 32.96 6.95
C ILE A 140 40.63 33.56 6.00
N GLU A 141 40.32 33.71 4.72
CA GLU A 141 41.21 34.34 3.75
C GLU A 141 41.48 35.81 4.08
N LEU A 142 40.43 36.58 4.38
CA LEU A 142 40.56 37.98 4.81
C LEU A 142 41.39 38.10 6.10
N PHE A 143 41.14 37.22 7.07
CA PHE A 143 41.88 37.20 8.33
C PHE A 143 43.36 36.85 8.11
N LYS A 144 43.66 35.88 7.23
CA LYS A 144 45.03 35.54 6.82
C LYS A 144 45.73 36.73 6.17
N GLN A 145 45.08 37.40 5.22
CA GLN A 145 45.64 38.58 4.55
C GLN A 145 45.90 39.74 5.54
N ALA A 146 44.94 40.02 6.43
CA ALA A 146 45.08 41.06 7.44
C ALA A 146 46.25 40.75 8.41
N LYS A 147 46.36 39.51 8.88
CA LYS A 147 47.46 39.07 9.74
C LYS A 147 48.81 39.11 9.04
N PHE A 148 48.86 38.73 7.77
CA PHE A 148 50.06 38.82 6.96
C PHE A 148 50.52 40.27 6.83
N ASN A 149 49.61 41.19 6.48
CA ASN A 149 49.92 42.61 6.37
C ASN A 149 50.40 43.21 7.72
N GLU A 150 49.76 42.84 8.84
CA GLU A 150 50.18 43.25 10.18
C GLU A 150 51.62 42.81 10.49
N ILE A 151 51.97 41.56 10.19
CA ILE A 151 53.32 41.02 10.39
C ILE A 151 54.33 41.74 9.48
N PHE A 152 53.99 41.97 8.21
CA PHE A 152 54.85 42.68 7.26
C PHE A 152 55.17 44.11 7.72
N ILE A 153 54.16 44.85 8.19
CA ILE A 153 54.35 46.21 8.72
C ILE A 153 55.28 46.20 9.93
N ARG A 154 55.08 45.26 10.87
CA ARG A 154 55.95 45.12 12.06
C ARG A 154 57.41 44.83 11.68
N ILE A 155 57.64 43.91 10.74
CA ILE A 155 58.98 43.59 10.25
C ILE A 155 59.60 44.80 9.54
N GLY A 156 58.82 45.48 8.69
CA GLY A 156 59.27 46.67 7.98
C GLY A 156 59.73 47.78 8.93
N LEU A 157 58.94 48.09 9.96
CA LEU A 157 59.31 49.08 10.99
C LEU A 157 60.55 48.66 11.78
N PHE A 158 60.68 47.38 12.12
CA PHE A 158 61.86 46.86 12.81
C PHE A 158 63.13 47.05 11.97
N LEU A 159 63.09 46.68 10.69
CA LEU A 159 64.23 46.85 9.77
C LEU A 159 64.58 48.33 9.56
N LEU A 160 63.58 49.22 9.49
CA LEU A 160 63.77 50.67 9.39
C LEU A 160 64.49 51.23 10.63
N GLY A 161 64.11 50.77 11.83
CA GLY A 161 64.79 51.13 13.07
C GLY A 161 66.24 50.65 13.11
N VAL A 162 66.51 49.43 12.66
CA VAL A 162 67.89 48.90 12.53
C VAL A 162 68.71 49.72 11.53
N ALA A 163 68.13 50.07 10.38
CA ALA A 163 68.80 50.89 9.37
C ALA A 163 69.14 52.30 9.90
N LEU A 164 68.20 52.94 10.61
CA LEU A 164 68.40 54.26 11.21
C LEU A 164 69.50 54.25 12.27
N THR A 165 69.50 53.25 13.16
CA THR A 165 70.55 53.11 14.18
C THR A 165 71.91 52.87 13.55
N TRP A 166 71.99 52.04 12.51
CA TRP A 166 73.25 51.81 11.77
C TRP A 166 73.76 53.09 11.07
N LEU A 167 72.86 53.87 10.46
CA LEU A 167 73.21 55.12 9.78
C LEU A 167 73.79 56.13 10.77
N ILE A 168 73.15 56.31 11.94
CA ILE A 168 73.62 57.19 13.02
C ILE A 168 75.03 56.78 13.49
N ILE A 169 75.26 55.48 13.69
CA ILE A 169 76.58 54.97 14.11
C ILE A 169 77.64 55.24 13.04
N SER A 170 77.33 55.13 11.75
CA SER A 170 78.31 55.37 10.68
C SER A 170 78.64 56.85 10.46
N LEU A 171 77.77 57.76 10.90
CA LEU A 171 77.92 59.20 10.72
C LEU A 171 78.68 59.88 11.87
N MET A 172 78.91 59.15 12.97
CA MET A 172 79.59 59.60 14.19
C MET A 172 81.04 59.12 14.22
#